data_AF-A0A8J3WG31-F1
#
_entry.id   AF-A0A8J3WG31-F1
#
_cell.length_a   1.000
_cell.length_b   1.000
_cell.length_c   1.000
_cell.angle_alpha   90.00
_cell.angle_beta   90.00
_cell.angle_gamma   90.00
#
_symmetry.space_group_name_H-M   'P 1'
#
loop_
_entity.id
_entity.type
_entity.pdbx_description
1 polymer ?
#
loop_
_entity_poly.entity_id
_entity_poly.type
_entity_poly.pdbx_seq_one_letter_code
_entity_poly.pdbx_strand_id
1 'polypeptide(L)'
;MEDLDDALKTGKEMTTIAPLRRRLRTRLRRYETAAPPVDRALRNTRVLARRAVAALHAGESPPAGFSPVLRELADAVLILRDELAAGHPPDGARAAILEAAARLDGVSTARAGLSTAAMIAQLRSIVVDLLEATGTDRETALAALPPLTRPADGH
;
A
#
# COMPACT_ATOMS: atom_id res chain seq x y z
N MET A 1 11.03 42.31 -43.79
CA MET A 1 11.55 40.92 -43.83
C MET A 1 11.87 40.54 -42.39
N GLU A 2 10.84 40.58 -41.54
CA GLU A 2 11.01 40.63 -40.07
C GLU A 2 9.95 39.77 -39.38
N ASP A 3 9.52 38.68 -40.03
CA ASP A 3 8.47 37.78 -39.51
C ASP A 3 8.88 36.30 -39.48
N LEU A 4 10.17 35.99 -39.62
CA LEU A 4 10.65 34.60 -39.54
C LEU A 4 11.62 34.35 -38.38
N ASP A 5 12.17 35.40 -37.77
CA ASP A 5 13.16 35.26 -36.69
C ASP A 5 12.53 35.29 -35.28
N ASP A 6 11.33 35.86 -35.13
CA ASP A 6 10.60 35.91 -33.85
C ASP A 6 9.75 34.64 -33.58
N ALA A 7 9.45 33.85 -34.60
CA ALA A 7 8.76 32.56 -34.43
C ALA A 7 9.68 31.44 -33.90
N LEU A 8 11.01 31.61 -33.99
CA LEU A 8 11.98 30.59 -33.61
C LEU A 8 12.51 30.69 -32.16
N LYS A 9 12.26 31.80 -31.46
CA LYS A 9 12.63 31.93 -30.04
C LYS A 9 11.67 31.20 -29.08
N THR A 10 10.42 30.98 -29.47
CA THR A 10 9.41 30.31 -28.63
C THR A 10 9.52 28.78 -28.63
N GLY A 11 10.11 28.17 -29.68
CA GLY A 11 10.21 26.70 -29.81
C GLY A 11 11.28 26.05 -28.92
N LYS A 12 12.34 26.77 -28.57
CA LYS A 12 13.46 26.22 -27.76
C LYS A 12 13.13 26.15 -26.27
N GLU A 13 12.36 27.10 -25.76
CA GLU A 13 11.89 27.11 -24.37
C GLU A 13 10.78 26.06 -24.15
N MET A 14 9.85 25.91 -25.10
CA MET A 14 8.78 24.92 -25.00
C MET A 14 9.30 23.47 -24.98
N THR A 15 10.33 23.16 -25.77
CA THR A 15 10.90 21.80 -25.83
C THR A 15 11.70 21.45 -24.56
N THR A 16 12.34 22.44 -23.93
CA THR A 16 13.14 22.24 -22.70
C THR A 16 12.24 22.13 -21.46
N ILE A 17 11.12 22.85 -21.42
CA ILE A 17 10.18 22.86 -20.29
C ILE A 17 9.19 21.68 -20.33
N ALA A 18 8.89 21.13 -21.52
CA ALA A 18 7.94 20.02 -21.67
C ALA A 18 8.30 18.75 -20.87
N PRO A 19 9.57 18.26 -20.83
CA PRO A 19 9.96 17.12 -20.01
C PRO A 19 9.74 17.37 -18.50
N LEU A 20 10.08 18.57 -18.02
CA LEU A 20 9.91 18.94 -16.61
C LEU A 20 8.43 18.97 -16.21
N ARG A 21 7.58 19.59 -17.04
CA ARG A 21 6.12 19.62 -16.83
C ARG A 21 5.51 18.23 -16.87
N ARG A 22 5.95 17.35 -17.78
CA ARG A 22 5.52 15.94 -17.84
C ARG A 22 5.91 15.20 -16.56
N ARG A 23 7.16 15.32 -16.10
CA ARG A 23 7.64 14.71 -14.85
C ARG A 23 6.84 15.17 -13.63
N LEU A 24 6.56 16.47 -13.51
CA LEU A 24 5.76 17.02 -12.40
C LEU A 24 4.32 16.49 -12.45
N ARG A 25 3.69 16.47 -13.62
CA ARG A 25 2.33 15.91 -13.80
C ARG A 25 2.28 14.42 -13.48
N THR A 26 3.27 13.64 -13.90
CA THR A 26 3.36 12.21 -13.57
C THR A 26 3.53 11.99 -12.07
N ARG A 27 4.37 12.79 -11.40
CA ARG A 27 4.51 12.76 -9.94
C ARG A 27 3.18 13.07 -9.24
N LEU A 28 2.52 14.16 -9.62
CA LEU A 28 1.25 14.57 -9.01
C LEU A 28 0.15 13.51 -9.20
N ARG A 29 0.01 12.96 -10.41
CA ARG A 29 -0.95 11.88 -10.68
C ARG A 29 -0.74 10.65 -9.81
N ARG A 30 0.52 10.29 -9.53
CA ARG A 30 0.82 9.15 -8.65
C ARG A 30 0.44 9.42 -7.20
N TYR A 31 0.67 10.64 -6.72
CA TYR A 31 0.18 11.05 -5.40
C TYR A 31 -1.36 11.06 -5.35
N GLU A 32 -2.03 11.54 -6.39
CA GLU A 32 -3.50 11.50 -6.49
C GLU A 32 -4.04 10.07 -6.46
N THR A 33 -3.39 9.12 -7.13
CA THR A 33 -3.75 7.71 -7.10
C THR A 33 -3.50 7.08 -5.72
N ALA A 34 -2.36 7.37 -5.10
CA ALA A 34 -1.96 6.74 -3.84
C ALA A 34 -2.69 7.31 -2.61
N ALA A 35 -3.11 8.59 -2.63
CA ALA A 35 -3.63 9.27 -1.45
C ALA A 35 -4.91 8.65 -0.86
N PRO A 36 -5.97 8.34 -1.64
CA PRO A 36 -7.18 7.76 -1.07
C PRO A 36 -6.96 6.37 -0.44
N PRO A 37 -6.24 5.42 -1.08
CA PRO A 37 -5.91 4.15 -0.44
C PRO A 37 -5.02 4.30 0.80
N VAL A 38 -4.02 5.20 0.78
CA VAL A 38 -3.18 5.46 1.97
C VAL A 38 -4.00 6.00 3.14
N ASP A 39 -4.98 6.88 2.90
CA ASP A 39 -5.88 7.36 3.96
C ASP A 39 -6.72 6.21 4.57
N ARG A 40 -7.22 5.29 3.75
CA ARG A 40 -7.91 4.08 4.24
C ARG A 40 -6.98 3.19 5.07
N ALA A 41 -5.76 2.93 4.59
CA ALA A 41 -4.76 2.16 5.33
C ALA A 41 -4.44 2.79 6.70
N LEU A 42 -4.31 4.13 6.76
CA LEU A 42 -4.08 4.86 7.99
C LEU A 42 -5.26 4.75 8.98
N ARG A 43 -6.50 4.85 8.49
CA ARG A 43 -7.71 4.64 9.32
C ARG A 43 -7.77 3.21 9.87
N ASN A 44 -7.52 2.21 9.04
CA ASN A 44 -7.49 0.81 9.46
C ASN A 44 -6.37 0.54 10.49
N THR A 45 -5.20 1.17 10.32
CA THR A 45 -4.10 1.12 11.29
C THR A 45 -4.50 1.67 12.66
N ARG A 46 -5.26 2.79 12.70
CA ARG A 46 -5.79 3.33 13.97
C ARG A 46 -6.79 2.40 14.64
N VAL A 47 -7.61 1.69 13.85
CA VAL A 47 -8.52 0.67 14.37
C VAL A 47 -7.73 -0.50 14.96
N LEU A 48 -6.74 -1.01 14.23
CA LEU A 48 -5.84 -2.07 14.68
C LEU A 48 -5.14 -1.70 15.99
N ALA A 49 -4.56 -0.50 16.08
CA ALA A 49 -3.88 -0.03 17.28
C ALA A 49 -4.80 0.01 18.51
N ARG A 50 -6.05 0.49 18.36
CA ARG A 50 -7.04 0.46 19.45
C ARG A 50 -7.42 -0.97 19.86
N ARG A 51 -7.53 -1.88 18.89
CA ARG A 51 -7.83 -3.29 19.15
C ARG A 51 -6.67 -4.02 19.83
N ALA A 52 -5.43 -3.64 19.53
CA ALA A 52 -4.26 -4.17 20.23
C ALA A 52 -4.30 -3.84 21.72
N VAL A 53 -4.70 -2.63 22.09
CA VAL A 53 -4.91 -2.26 23.51
C VAL A 53 -5.99 -3.14 24.15
N ALA A 54 -7.12 -3.35 23.48
CA ALA A 54 -8.19 -4.21 24.00
C ALA A 54 -7.75 -5.68 24.14
N ALA A 55 -7.01 -6.21 23.16
CA ALA A 55 -6.46 -7.56 23.20
C ALA A 55 -5.55 -7.77 24.41
N LEU A 56 -4.64 -6.81 24.67
CA LEU A 56 -3.74 -6.85 25.82
C LEU A 56 -4.50 -6.87 27.16
N HIS A 57 -5.55 -6.05 27.30
CA HIS A 57 -6.39 -6.05 28.51
C HIS A 57 -7.16 -7.37 28.68
N ALA A 58 -7.52 -8.03 27.59
CA ALA A 58 -8.22 -9.30 27.59
C ALA A 58 -7.26 -10.52 27.74
N GLY A 59 -5.95 -10.30 27.82
CA GLY A 59 -4.95 -11.38 27.83
C GLY A 59 -4.86 -12.12 26.49
N GLU A 60 -5.38 -11.55 25.41
CA GLU A 60 -5.25 -12.10 24.07
C GLU A 60 -3.86 -11.76 23.50
N SER A 61 -3.25 -12.71 22.79
CA SER A 61 -2.01 -12.50 22.06
C SER A 61 -2.22 -12.76 20.56
N PRO A 62 -1.70 -11.90 19.68
CA PRO A 62 -1.77 -12.16 18.25
C PRO A 62 -0.90 -13.38 17.88
N PRO A 63 -1.23 -14.09 16.80
CA PRO A 63 -0.44 -15.24 16.35
C PRO A 63 0.98 -14.80 15.92
N ALA A 64 1.94 -15.73 15.99
CA ALA A 64 3.37 -15.45 15.81
C ALA A 64 3.73 -14.70 14.51
N GLY A 65 2.96 -14.88 13.43
CA GLY A 65 3.19 -14.20 12.14
C GLY A 65 2.66 -12.77 12.05
N PHE A 66 1.84 -12.30 13.00
CA PHE A 66 1.19 -10.99 12.91
C PHE A 66 2.19 -9.83 12.99
N SER A 67 3.06 -9.82 14.01
CA SER A 67 4.01 -8.73 14.23
C SER A 67 5.09 -8.63 13.13
N PRO A 68 5.66 -9.74 12.62
CA PRO A 68 6.53 -9.71 11.44
C PRO A 68 5.86 -9.07 10.23
N VAL A 69 4.64 -9.50 9.86
CA VAL A 69 3.92 -8.94 8.71
C VAL A 69 3.66 -7.44 8.90
N LEU A 70 3.25 -7.02 10.09
CA LEU A 70 3.02 -5.59 10.37
C LEU A 70 4.30 -4.77 10.19
N ARG A 71 5.46 -5.31 10.59
CA ARG A 71 6.77 -4.65 10.41
C ARG A 71 7.15 -4.56 8.93
N GLU A 72 6.97 -5.63 8.18
CA GLU A 72 7.25 -5.65 6.74
C GLU A 72 6.38 -4.65 5.97
N LEU A 73 5.10 -4.51 6.35
CA LEU A 73 4.23 -3.48 5.77
C LEU A 73 4.68 -2.06 6.14
N ALA A 74 5.18 -1.86 7.36
CA ALA A 74 5.75 -0.57 7.74
C ALA A 74 6.98 -0.22 6.88
N ASP A 75 7.86 -1.19 6.63
CA ASP A 75 9.02 -1.01 5.75
C ASP A 75 8.58 -0.75 4.30
N ALA A 76 7.58 -1.47 3.79
CA ALA A 76 7.04 -1.27 2.45
C ALA A 76 6.41 0.12 2.25
N VAL A 77 5.79 0.70 3.30
CA VAL A 77 5.29 2.08 3.26
C VAL A 77 6.44 3.09 3.11
N LEU A 78 7.61 2.84 3.70
CA LEU A 78 8.78 3.70 3.52
C LEU A 78 9.30 3.62 2.07
N ILE A 79 9.33 2.42 1.49
CA ILE A 79 9.67 2.24 0.07
C ILE A 79 8.69 3.00 -0.82
N LEU A 80 7.38 2.87 -0.56
CA LEU A 80 6.33 3.58 -1.30
C LEU A 80 6.53 5.09 -1.24
N ARG A 81 6.80 5.63 -0.04
CA ARG A 81 7.08 7.05 0.16
C ARG A 81 8.26 7.50 -0.71
N ASP A 82 9.35 6.75 -0.71
CA ASP A 82 10.58 7.11 -1.41
C ASP A 82 10.42 7.02 -2.93
N GLU A 83 9.73 5.99 -3.43
CA GLU A 83 9.41 5.86 -4.86
C GLU A 83 8.47 6.98 -5.35
N LEU A 84 7.43 7.32 -4.58
CA LEU A 84 6.54 8.43 -4.90
C LEU A 84 7.27 9.78 -4.90
N ALA A 85 8.13 10.03 -3.90
CA ALA A 85 8.93 11.25 -3.82
C ALA A 85 9.93 11.39 -4.98
N ALA A 86 10.55 10.28 -5.39
CA ALA A 86 11.41 10.23 -6.57
C ALA A 86 10.63 10.34 -7.89
N GLY A 87 9.32 10.08 -7.88
CA GLY A 87 8.50 9.98 -9.08
C GLY A 87 8.79 8.72 -9.87
N HIS A 88 9.14 7.62 -9.19
CA HIS A 88 9.30 6.28 -9.74
C HIS A 88 7.98 5.50 -9.64
N PRO A 89 7.73 4.54 -10.55
CA PRO A 89 6.64 3.58 -10.36
C PRO A 89 6.85 2.87 -9.01
N PRO A 90 5.79 2.63 -8.23
CA PRO A 90 5.91 2.04 -6.89
C PRO A 90 6.08 0.51 -6.93
N ASP A 91 6.99 0.03 -7.78
CA ASP A 91 7.13 -1.40 -8.07
C ASP A 91 7.86 -2.14 -6.94
N GLY A 92 8.86 -1.51 -6.31
CA GLY A 92 9.53 -2.05 -5.13
C GLY A 92 8.58 -2.14 -3.93
N ALA A 93 7.77 -1.10 -3.71
CA ALA A 93 6.74 -1.14 -2.68
C ALA A 93 5.71 -2.25 -2.95
N ARG A 94 5.24 -2.38 -4.20
CA ARG A 94 4.28 -3.42 -4.58
C ARG A 94 4.82 -4.82 -4.29
N ALA A 95 6.07 -5.09 -4.67
CA ALA A 95 6.73 -6.37 -4.41
C ALA A 95 6.82 -6.65 -2.89
N ALA A 96 7.28 -5.68 -2.09
CA ALA A 96 7.38 -5.83 -0.65
C ALA A 96 6.02 -6.09 0.03
N ILE A 97 4.95 -5.43 -0.43
CA ILE A 97 3.59 -5.66 0.09
C ILE A 97 3.09 -7.06 -0.28
N LEU A 98 3.37 -7.54 -1.50
CA LEU A 98 3.00 -8.91 -1.92
C LEU A 98 3.75 -9.98 -1.12
N GLU A 99 5.03 -9.76 -0.81
CA GLU A 99 5.79 -10.65 0.07
C GLU A 99 5.20 -10.70 1.49
N ALA A 100 4.85 -9.54 2.04
CA ALA A 100 4.18 -9.46 3.34
C ALA A 100 2.79 -10.13 3.31
N ALA A 101 2.04 -9.97 2.21
CA ALA A 101 0.74 -10.60 2.00
C ALA A 101 0.85 -12.14 1.99
N ALA A 102 1.88 -12.70 1.34
CA ALA A 102 2.09 -14.15 1.30
C ALA A 102 2.33 -14.74 2.71
N ARG A 103 2.97 -13.99 3.62
CA ARG A 103 3.20 -14.43 5.00
C ARG A 103 1.95 -14.44 5.87
N LEU A 104 0.83 -13.89 5.41
CA LEU A 104 -0.46 -13.98 6.10
C LEU A 104 -1.05 -15.40 6.09
N ASP A 105 -0.54 -16.33 5.28
CA ASP A 105 -1.04 -17.73 5.27
C ASP A 105 -0.82 -18.42 6.62
N GLY A 106 0.20 -18.01 7.37
CA GLY A 106 0.45 -18.46 8.75
C GLY A 106 -0.37 -17.75 9.83
N VAL A 107 -1.16 -16.73 9.47
CA VAL A 107 -1.90 -15.87 10.41
C VAL A 107 -3.36 -16.31 10.48
N SER A 108 -3.63 -17.34 11.30
CA SER A 108 -4.97 -17.91 11.46
C SER A 108 -5.80 -17.21 12.54
N THR A 109 -7.10 -17.10 12.31
CA THR A 109 -8.10 -16.67 13.31
C THR A 109 -8.71 -17.83 14.11
N ALA A 110 -8.34 -19.08 13.83
CA ALA A 110 -9.03 -20.27 14.38
C ALA A 110 -9.04 -20.36 15.92
N ARG A 111 -8.04 -19.77 16.58
CA ARG A 111 -7.93 -19.69 18.06
C ARG A 111 -7.90 -18.25 18.58
N ALA A 112 -8.22 -17.28 17.73
CA ALA A 112 -8.15 -15.88 18.07
C ALA A 112 -9.39 -15.45 18.88
N GLY A 113 -9.16 -14.70 19.96
CA GLY A 113 -10.23 -13.94 20.60
C GLY A 113 -10.72 -12.80 19.69
N LEU A 114 -11.81 -12.13 20.10
CA LEU A 114 -12.50 -11.13 19.27
C LEU A 114 -11.57 -9.98 18.87
N SER A 115 -10.71 -9.53 19.80
CA SER A 115 -9.82 -8.40 19.52
C SER A 115 -8.74 -8.79 18.52
N THR A 116 -8.16 -9.98 18.69
CA THR A 116 -7.15 -10.55 17.79
C THR A 116 -7.71 -10.82 16.40
N ALA A 117 -8.91 -11.39 16.30
CA ALA A 117 -9.57 -11.61 15.01
C ALA A 117 -9.83 -10.28 14.29
N ALA A 118 -10.27 -9.25 15.01
CA ALA A 118 -10.44 -7.91 14.45
C ALA A 118 -9.10 -7.31 13.98
N MET A 119 -8.01 -7.50 14.73
CA MET A 119 -6.67 -7.04 14.33
C MET A 119 -6.22 -7.70 13.01
N ILE A 120 -6.42 -9.01 12.87
CA ILE A 120 -6.06 -9.76 11.65
C ILE A 120 -6.88 -9.25 10.46
N ALA A 121 -8.18 -8.99 10.65
CA ALA A 121 -9.02 -8.41 9.61
C ALA A 121 -8.51 -7.03 9.16
N GLN A 122 -8.15 -6.16 10.12
CA GLN A 122 -7.59 -4.84 9.80
C GLN A 122 -6.25 -4.93 9.07
N LEU A 123 -5.37 -5.85 9.48
CA LEU A 123 -4.09 -6.08 8.82
C LEU A 123 -4.28 -6.44 7.34
N ARG A 124 -5.25 -7.32 7.05
CA ARG A 124 -5.60 -7.69 5.67
C ARG A 124 -6.17 -6.53 4.87
N SER A 125 -7.02 -5.69 5.49
CA SER A 125 -7.51 -4.47 4.83
C SER A 125 -6.38 -3.49 4.52
N ILE A 126 -5.40 -3.34 5.42
CA ILE A 126 -4.21 -2.51 5.19
C ILE A 126 -3.40 -3.03 4.00
N VAL A 127 -3.20 -4.35 3.86
CA VAL A 127 -2.52 -4.93 2.68
C VAL A 127 -3.23 -4.54 1.38
N VAL A 128 -4.56 -4.69 1.32
CA VAL A 128 -5.34 -4.33 0.13
C VAL A 128 -5.22 -2.85 -0.18
N ASP A 129 -5.39 -1.99 0.83
CA ASP A 129 -5.29 -0.54 0.67
C ASP A 129 -3.88 -0.12 0.19
N LEU A 130 -2.83 -0.76 0.69
CA LEU A 130 -1.45 -0.49 0.26
C LEU A 130 -1.17 -1.00 -1.16
N LEU A 131 -1.71 -2.16 -1.56
CA LEU A 131 -1.64 -2.61 -2.95
C LEU A 131 -2.37 -1.64 -3.89
N GLU A 132 -3.57 -1.18 -3.53
CA GLU A 132 -4.30 -0.15 -4.26
C GLU A 132 -3.51 1.16 -4.35
N ALA A 133 -2.76 1.54 -3.30
CA ALA A 133 -1.88 2.71 -3.31
C ALA A 133 -0.75 2.61 -4.35
N THR A 134 -0.33 1.39 -4.71
CA THR A 134 0.64 1.15 -5.79
C THR A 134 0.00 1.18 -7.19
N GLY A 135 -1.32 1.37 -7.27
CA GLY A 135 -2.09 1.35 -8.51
C GLY A 135 -2.58 -0.04 -8.92
N THR A 136 -2.49 -1.04 -8.05
CA THR A 136 -3.14 -2.35 -8.26
C THR A 136 -4.65 -2.17 -8.15
N ASP A 137 -5.43 -2.83 -9.00
CA ASP A 137 -6.88 -2.80 -8.87
C ASP A 137 -7.34 -3.62 -7.64
N ARG A 138 -8.55 -3.33 -7.18
CA ARG A 138 -9.08 -3.92 -5.95
C ARG A 138 -9.22 -5.44 -6.01
N GLU A 139 -9.63 -5.97 -7.16
CA GLU A 139 -9.88 -7.40 -7.33
C GLU A 139 -8.56 -8.17 -7.25
N THR A 140 -7.53 -7.72 -7.97
CA THR A 140 -6.17 -8.25 -7.89
C THR A 140 -5.59 -8.12 -6.48
N ALA A 141 -5.80 -6.99 -5.81
CA ALA A 141 -5.32 -6.79 -4.44
C ALA A 141 -5.98 -7.76 -3.44
N LEU A 142 -7.27 -8.07 -3.60
CA LEU A 142 -7.96 -9.07 -2.80
C LEU A 142 -7.49 -10.49 -3.12
N ALA A 143 -7.27 -10.81 -4.39
CA ALA A 143 -6.79 -12.12 -4.84
C ALA A 143 -5.36 -12.44 -4.36
N ALA A 144 -4.56 -11.42 -4.05
CA ALA A 144 -3.23 -11.59 -3.49
C ALA A 144 -3.22 -12.07 -2.03
N LEU A 145 -4.36 -11.99 -1.32
CA LEU A 145 -4.43 -12.43 0.07
C LEU A 145 -4.70 -13.94 0.19
N PRO A 146 -4.01 -14.65 1.09
CA PRO A 146 -4.32 -16.04 1.40
C PRO A 146 -5.71 -16.15 2.06
N PRO A 147 -6.39 -17.31 1.97
CA PRO A 147 -7.71 -17.50 2.58
C PRO A 147 -7.65 -17.35 4.12
N LEU A 148 -8.74 -16.84 4.71
CA LEU A 148 -8.85 -16.65 6.17
C LEU A 148 -8.94 -17.96 6.95
N THR A 149 -9.47 -19.00 6.31
CA THR A 149 -9.66 -20.33 6.88
C THR A 149 -9.17 -21.33 5.85
N ARG A 150 -8.26 -22.22 6.25
CA ARG A 150 -7.93 -23.38 5.42
C ARG A 150 -9.19 -24.24 5.35
N PRO A 151 -9.66 -24.67 4.18
CA PRO A 151 -10.72 -25.67 4.12
C PRO A 151 -10.29 -26.85 5.00
N ALA A 152 -11.19 -27.37 5.83
CA ALA A 152 -10.88 -28.52 6.66
C ALA A 152 -10.32 -29.61 5.75
N ASP A 153 -9.06 -30.01 5.95
CA ASP A 153 -8.46 -31.09 5.20
C ASP A 153 -9.37 -32.31 5.42
N GLY A 154 -10.08 -32.71 4.36
CA GLY A 154 -11.05 -33.80 4.40
C GLY A 154 -10.38 -35.06 4.92
N HIS A 155 -10.85 -35.54 6.08
CA HIS A 155 -10.69 -36.92 6.52
C HIS A 155 -11.87 -37.74 5.98
#